data_AF-A0A520JFP5-F1
#
_entry.id   AF-A0A520JFP5-F1
#
_cell.length_a   1.000
_cell.length_b   1.000
_cell.length_c   1.000
_cell.angle_alpha   90.00
_cell.angle_beta   90.00
_cell.angle_gamma   90.00
#
_symmetry.space_group_name_H-M   'P 1'
#
loop_
_entity.id
_entity.type
_entity.pdbx_description
1 polymer ?
#
loop_
_entity_poly.entity_id
_entity_poly.type
_entity_poly.pdbx_seq_one_letter_code
_entity_poly.pdbx_strand_id
1 'polypeptide(L)'
;MSQADTHDLSPAVTLLMAVACGAMVANLYYAQTLIEQIGADIGLSAGLAGTIVTLTQLGYGLGLAFIVPLSDLVENKRLILISTAGAVLGSLGIALAKGPGTFLAAALVTGVCSVGVQVLVPLAAKLSSQARQGRTIGLVMSGLLTGIMLARPIASFVAGLAGWRAMFFLSAGITALVGVALLTMLPARRPDSTL
;
A
#
# COMPACT_ATOMS: atom_id res chain seq x y z
N MET A 1 -39.43 -8.08 18.36
CA MET A 1 -38.22 -7.24 18.29
C MET A 1 -37.24 -7.97 17.39
N SER A 2 -37.10 -7.50 16.15
CA SER A 2 -36.47 -8.20 15.03
C SER A 2 -34.96 -8.29 15.20
N GLN A 3 -34.41 -9.47 14.93
CA GLN A 3 -32.98 -9.76 14.83
C GLN A 3 -32.31 -8.77 13.86
N ALA A 4 -31.40 -7.94 14.39
CA ALA A 4 -30.45 -7.21 13.58
C ALA A 4 -29.23 -8.12 13.39
N ASP A 5 -29.20 -8.86 12.27
CA ASP A 5 -28.02 -9.57 11.81
C ASP A 5 -26.90 -8.56 11.57
N THR A 6 -26.10 -8.28 12.60
CA THR A 6 -24.84 -7.57 12.45
C THR A 6 -23.94 -8.47 11.61
N HIS A 7 -23.85 -8.20 10.32
CA HIS A 7 -22.97 -8.89 9.40
C HIS A 7 -21.52 -8.56 9.78
N ASP A 8 -21.01 -9.27 10.79
CA ASP A 8 -19.64 -9.18 11.26
C ASP A 8 -18.69 -9.44 10.09
N LEU A 9 -17.58 -8.70 10.03
CA LEU A 9 -16.52 -8.95 9.07
C LEU A 9 -16.09 -10.42 9.12
N SER A 10 -16.17 -11.10 7.98
CA SER A 10 -15.60 -12.44 7.85
C SER A 10 -14.10 -12.39 8.19
N PRO A 11 -13.57 -13.36 8.96
CA PRO A 11 -12.15 -13.44 9.27
C PRO A 11 -11.24 -13.38 8.03
N ALA A 12 -11.74 -13.89 6.89
CA ALA A 12 -11.04 -13.83 5.61
C ALA A 12 -10.88 -12.38 5.09
N VAL A 13 -11.89 -11.52 5.28
CA VAL A 13 -11.82 -10.10 4.89
C VAL A 13 -10.85 -9.37 5.82
N THR A 14 -10.88 -9.62 7.13
CA THR A 14 -9.92 -9.02 8.06
C THR A 14 -8.48 -9.43 7.76
N LEU A 15 -8.26 -10.70 7.42
CA LEU A 15 -6.93 -11.17 7.02
C LEU A 15 -6.48 -10.54 5.70
N LEU A 16 -7.36 -10.45 4.70
CA LEU A 16 -7.09 -9.75 3.45
C LEU A 16 -6.71 -8.29 3.70
N MET A 17 -7.43 -7.62 4.60
CA MET A 17 -7.13 -6.25 5.02
C MET A 17 -5.73 -6.14 5.66
N ALA A 18 -5.36 -7.08 6.52
CA ALA A 18 -4.03 -7.15 7.12
C ALA A 18 -2.92 -7.36 6.08
N VAL A 19 -3.11 -8.29 5.14
CA VAL A 19 -2.18 -8.56 4.03
C VAL A 19 -2.06 -7.33 3.13
N ALA A 20 -3.18 -6.65 2.84
CA ALA A 20 -3.18 -5.43 2.05
C ALA A 20 -2.39 -4.30 2.71
N CYS A 21 -2.60 -4.07 4.01
CA CYS A 21 -1.79 -3.11 4.75
C CYS A 21 -0.30 -3.45 4.68
N GLY A 22 0.06 -4.71 4.89
CA GLY A 22 1.44 -5.18 4.80
C GLY A 22 2.07 -4.99 3.42
N ALA A 23 1.36 -5.33 2.35
CA ALA A 23 1.85 -5.18 0.99
C ALA A 23 2.03 -3.69 0.60
N MET A 24 1.04 -2.85 0.91
CA MET A 24 1.08 -1.42 0.58
C MET A 24 2.19 -0.70 1.34
N VAL A 25 2.36 -1.00 2.64
CA VAL A 25 3.39 -0.35 3.45
C VAL A 25 4.79 -0.81 3.03
N ALA A 26 4.97 -2.09 2.66
CA ALA A 26 6.26 -2.62 2.24
C ALA A 26 6.81 -1.93 0.98
N ASN A 27 5.93 -1.51 0.06
CA ASN A 27 6.31 -0.77 -1.15
C ASN A 27 7.10 0.51 -0.87
N LEU A 28 6.85 1.17 0.27
CA LEU A 28 7.58 2.37 0.68
C LEU A 28 9.04 2.10 1.08
N TYR A 29 9.36 0.87 1.49
CA TYR A 29 10.67 0.51 2.03
C TYR A 29 11.58 -0.22 1.03
N TYR A 30 11.03 -0.78 -0.05
CA TYR A 30 11.82 -1.51 -1.05
C TYR A 30 12.87 -0.61 -1.72
N ALA A 31 12.47 0.58 -2.16
CA ALA A 31 13.38 1.53 -2.80
C ALA A 31 14.48 2.01 -1.84
N GLN A 32 14.18 2.16 -0.56
CA GLN A 32 15.16 2.51 0.47
C GLN A 32 16.18 1.38 0.68
N THR A 33 15.73 0.13 0.64
CA THR A 33 16.60 -1.04 0.86
C THR A 33 17.56 -1.26 -0.31
N LEU A 34 17.12 -0.96 -1.53
CA LEU A 34 17.86 -1.23 -2.77
C LEU A 34 18.48 0.04 -3.38
N ILE A 35 18.59 1.10 -2.59
CA ILE A 35 18.92 2.46 -3.06
C ILE A 35 20.25 2.53 -3.82
N GLU A 36 21.27 1.79 -3.39
CA GLU A 36 22.59 1.76 -4.02
C GLU A 36 22.56 1.04 -5.38
N GLN A 37 21.91 -0.12 -5.44
CA GLN A 37 21.76 -0.90 -6.68
C GLN A 37 20.94 -0.13 -7.71
N ILE A 38 19.84 0.48 -7.26
CA ILE A 38 18.97 1.30 -8.10
C ILE A 38 19.76 2.50 -8.62
N GLY A 39 20.42 3.25 -7.73
CA GLY A 39 21.17 4.46 -8.09
C GLY A 39 22.23 4.18 -9.16
N ALA A 40 23.01 3.11 -8.99
CA ALA A 40 24.01 2.69 -9.96
C ALA A 40 23.41 2.32 -11.33
N ASP A 41 22.29 1.58 -11.37
CA ASP A 41 21.66 1.11 -12.61
C ASP A 41 20.99 2.23 -13.41
N ILE A 42 20.33 3.18 -12.73
CA ILE A 42 19.62 4.28 -13.40
C ILE A 42 20.50 5.51 -13.67
N GLY A 43 21.80 5.46 -13.35
CA GLY A 43 22.75 6.55 -13.57
C GLY A 43 22.59 7.73 -12.59
N LEU A 44 22.10 7.46 -11.39
CA LEU A 44 21.98 8.44 -10.31
C LEU A 44 23.31 8.51 -9.54
N SER A 45 23.85 9.71 -9.33
CA SER A 45 25.07 9.87 -8.53
C SER A 45 24.80 9.49 -7.07
N ALA A 46 25.83 9.01 -6.35
CA ALA A 46 25.71 8.59 -4.96
C ALA A 46 25.13 9.70 -4.05
N GLY A 47 25.46 10.97 -4.32
CA GLY A 47 24.92 12.11 -3.59
C GLY A 47 23.43 12.38 -3.84
N LEU A 48 22.89 11.92 -4.96
CA LEU A 48 21.46 12.06 -5.30
C LEU A 48 20.65 10.80 -4.99
N ALA A 49 21.27 9.69 -4.62
CA ALA A 49 20.58 8.44 -4.29
C ALA A 49 19.49 8.66 -3.22
N GLY A 50 19.78 9.50 -2.21
CA GLY A 50 18.82 9.89 -1.17
C GLY A 50 17.52 10.52 -1.69
N THR A 51 17.55 11.15 -2.87
CA THR A 51 16.35 11.74 -3.52
C THR A 51 15.28 10.68 -3.79
N ILE A 52 15.65 9.41 -3.98
CA ILE A 52 14.70 8.30 -4.14
C ILE A 52 13.79 8.20 -2.91
N VAL A 53 14.39 8.19 -1.72
CA VAL A 53 13.65 8.11 -0.46
C VAL A 53 12.87 9.39 -0.22
N THR A 54 13.49 10.55 -0.46
CA THR A 54 12.84 11.85 -0.30
C THR A 54 11.58 11.97 -1.16
N LEU A 55 11.64 11.61 -2.44
CA LEU A 55 10.48 11.70 -3.35
C LEU A 55 9.40 10.69 -2.99
N THR A 56 9.78 9.48 -2.57
CA THR A 56 8.81 8.48 -2.09
C THR A 56 8.07 8.99 -0.85
N GLN A 57 8.80 9.56 0.11
CA GLN A 57 8.22 10.12 1.35
C GLN A 57 7.41 11.40 1.09
N LEU A 58 7.88 12.25 0.16
CA LEU A 58 7.12 13.43 -0.28
C LEU A 58 5.79 12.99 -0.91
N GLY A 59 5.83 12.00 -1.79
CA GLY A 59 4.63 11.41 -2.39
C GLY A 59 3.69 10.86 -1.33
N TYR A 60 4.21 10.10 -0.37
CA TYR A 60 3.43 9.59 0.76
C TYR A 60 2.81 10.72 1.60
N GLY A 61 3.57 11.78 1.90
CA GLY A 61 3.07 12.96 2.60
C GLY A 61 1.97 13.70 1.81
N LEU A 62 2.10 13.83 0.50
CA LEU A 62 1.05 14.37 -0.37
C LEU A 62 -0.19 13.47 -0.34
N GLY A 63 -0.01 12.16 -0.44
CA GLY A 63 -1.10 11.20 -0.29
C GLY A 63 -1.82 11.37 1.05
N LEU A 64 -1.09 11.56 2.15
CA LEU A 64 -1.70 11.81 3.46
C LEU A 64 -2.46 13.14 3.50
N ALA A 65 -1.89 14.21 2.94
CA ALA A 65 -2.51 15.52 2.92
C ALA A 65 -3.79 15.57 2.06
N PHE A 66 -3.87 14.80 0.97
CA PHE A 66 -4.99 14.86 0.03
C PHE A 66 -5.94 13.66 0.12
N ILE A 67 -5.43 12.43 0.19
CA ILE A 67 -6.26 11.21 0.12
C ILE A 67 -6.92 10.90 1.46
N VAL A 68 -6.25 11.18 2.60
CA VAL A 68 -6.84 10.91 3.92
C VAL A 68 -8.07 11.79 4.18
N PRO A 69 -8.04 13.13 3.99
CA PRO A 69 -9.26 13.93 4.12
C PRO A 69 -10.33 13.55 3.09
N LEU A 70 -9.92 13.17 1.88
CA LEU A 70 -10.85 12.70 0.84
C LEU A 70 -11.56 11.40 1.23
N SER A 71 -10.96 10.60 2.13
CA SER A 71 -11.55 9.34 2.60
C SER A 71 -12.76 9.49 3.52
N ASP A 72 -13.00 10.70 4.03
CA ASP A 72 -14.21 11.03 4.76
C ASP A 72 -15.34 11.50 3.81
N LEU A 73 -15.00 11.96 2.60
CA LEU A 73 -15.94 12.53 1.62
C LEU A 73 -16.33 11.54 0.52
N VAL A 74 -15.45 10.58 0.21
CA VAL A 74 -15.60 9.64 -0.91
C VAL A 74 -15.65 8.21 -0.38
N GLU A 75 -16.33 7.32 -1.10
CA GLU A 75 -16.39 5.88 -0.78
C GLU A 75 -14.98 5.27 -0.57
N ASN A 76 -14.76 4.75 0.64
CA ASN A 76 -13.48 4.17 1.07
C ASN A 76 -13.02 3.04 0.15
N LYS A 77 -13.95 2.19 -0.33
CA LYS A 77 -13.63 1.10 -1.27
C LYS A 77 -13.00 1.63 -2.55
N ARG A 78 -13.57 2.69 -3.12
CA ARG A 78 -13.08 3.29 -4.37
C ARG A 78 -11.70 3.89 -4.17
N LEU A 79 -11.47 4.59 -3.06
CA LEU A 79 -10.16 5.17 -2.75
C LEU A 79 -9.10 4.10 -2.55
N ILE A 80 -9.38 3.05 -1.77
CA ILE A 80 -8.46 1.93 -1.57
C ILE A 80 -8.09 1.31 -2.92
N LEU A 81 -9.06 1.03 -3.79
CA LEU A 81 -8.81 0.43 -5.10
C LEU A 81 -7.99 1.33 -6.03
N ILE A 82 -8.26 2.65 -6.04
CA ILE A 82 -7.48 3.61 -6.83
C ILE A 82 -6.04 3.68 -6.30
N SER A 83 -5.86 3.75 -4.98
CA SER A 83 -4.56 3.73 -4.33
C SER A 83 -3.81 2.43 -4.63
N THR A 84 -4.44 1.27 -4.51
CA THR A 84 -3.81 -0.02 -4.84
C THR A 84 -3.44 -0.10 -6.32
N ALA A 85 -4.32 0.31 -7.23
CA ALA A 85 -4.02 0.34 -8.67
C ALA A 85 -2.86 1.29 -8.99
N GLY A 86 -2.85 2.49 -8.39
CA GLY A 86 -1.76 3.43 -8.54
C GLY A 86 -0.43 2.92 -7.97
N ALA A 87 -0.46 2.14 -6.88
CA ALA A 87 0.73 1.51 -6.31
C ALA A 87 1.29 0.41 -7.24
N VAL A 88 0.42 -0.36 -7.91
CA VAL A 88 0.81 -1.30 -8.97
C VAL A 88 1.47 -0.56 -10.13
N LEU A 89 0.85 0.50 -10.63
CA LEU A 89 1.39 1.30 -11.73
C LEU A 89 2.72 1.97 -11.36
N GLY A 90 2.83 2.50 -10.14
CA GLY A 90 4.06 3.06 -9.62
C GLY A 90 5.18 2.02 -9.54
N SER A 91 4.89 0.83 -9.01
CA SER A 91 5.85 -0.27 -8.91
C SER A 91 6.30 -0.77 -10.29
N LEU A 92 5.37 -0.90 -11.25
CA LEU A 92 5.71 -1.22 -12.64
C LEU A 92 6.53 -0.11 -13.30
N GLY A 93 6.18 1.14 -13.05
CA GLY A 93 6.93 2.31 -13.54
C GLY A 93 8.37 2.30 -13.03
N ILE A 94 8.58 1.96 -11.76
CA ILE A 94 9.91 1.75 -11.19
C ILE A 94 10.63 0.59 -11.88
N ALA A 95 9.97 -0.57 -11.99
CA ALA A 95 10.53 -1.77 -12.61
C ALA A 95 10.89 -1.59 -14.10
N LEU A 96 10.25 -0.65 -14.80
CA LEU A 96 10.47 -0.33 -16.21
C LEU A 96 11.30 0.94 -16.43
N ALA A 97 11.66 1.67 -15.37
CA ALA A 97 12.43 2.91 -15.47
C ALA A 97 13.82 2.66 -16.07
N LYS A 98 14.18 3.42 -17.11
CA LYS A 98 15.50 3.37 -17.76
C LYS A 98 16.38 4.58 -17.42
N GLY A 99 15.86 5.52 -16.64
CA GLY A 99 16.62 6.69 -16.21
C GLY A 99 16.06 7.35 -14.95
N PRO A 100 16.80 8.33 -14.41
CA PRO A 100 16.51 8.96 -13.12
C PRO A 100 15.14 9.61 -13.07
N GLY A 101 14.78 10.39 -14.08
CA GLY A 101 13.52 11.14 -14.11
C GLY A 101 12.30 10.23 -14.08
N THR A 102 12.29 9.18 -14.91
CA THR A 102 11.20 8.19 -14.93
C THR A 102 11.09 7.42 -13.63
N PHE A 103 12.24 7.08 -13.03
CA PHE A 103 12.28 6.39 -11.74
C PHE A 103 11.70 7.26 -10.62
N LEU A 104 12.16 8.51 -10.51
CA LEU A 104 11.73 9.45 -9.46
C LEU A 104 10.24 9.78 -9.58
N ALA A 105 9.71 9.94 -10.79
CA ALA A 105 8.29 10.12 -11.01
C ALA A 105 7.49 8.89 -10.56
N ALA A 106 7.95 7.68 -10.89
CA ALA A 106 7.30 6.45 -10.47
C ALA A 106 7.39 6.21 -8.94
N ALA A 107 8.49 6.61 -8.31
CA ALA A 107 8.67 6.59 -6.86
C ALA A 107 7.70 7.55 -6.15
N LEU A 108 7.52 8.76 -6.69
CA LEU A 108 6.53 9.72 -6.20
C LEU A 108 5.11 9.16 -6.27
N VAL A 109 4.74 8.58 -7.42
CA VAL A 109 3.42 7.94 -7.61
C VAL A 109 3.23 6.78 -6.62
N THR A 110 4.24 5.93 -6.47
CA THR A 110 4.21 4.82 -5.50
C THR A 110 3.98 5.34 -4.07
N GLY A 111 4.66 6.43 -3.69
CA GLY A 111 4.47 7.11 -2.42
C GLY A 111 3.02 7.58 -2.20
N VAL A 112 2.50 8.37 -3.16
CA VAL A 112 1.13 8.91 -3.11
C VAL A 112 0.11 7.77 -2.98
N CYS A 113 0.31 6.68 -3.72
CA CYS A 113 -0.64 5.59 -3.79
C CYS A 113 -0.53 4.58 -2.62
N SER A 114 0.54 4.62 -1.83
CA SER A 114 0.72 3.72 -0.68
C SER A 114 -0.09 4.14 0.55
N VAL A 115 -0.82 5.25 0.50
CA VAL A 115 -1.62 5.78 1.63
C VAL A 115 -2.95 5.06 1.89
N GLY A 116 -3.31 4.08 1.05
CA GLY A 116 -4.54 3.31 1.26
C GLY A 116 -4.57 2.59 2.61
N VAL A 117 -3.42 2.32 3.22
CA VAL A 117 -3.28 1.80 4.59
C VAL A 117 -4.03 2.66 5.60
N GLN A 118 -3.92 3.99 5.50
CA GLN A 118 -4.56 4.93 6.44
C GLN A 118 -6.08 4.96 6.29
N VAL A 119 -6.60 4.55 5.14
CA VAL A 119 -8.05 4.39 4.91
C VAL A 119 -8.53 3.01 5.36
N LEU A 120 -7.68 1.99 5.19
CA LEU A 120 -8.02 0.59 5.39
C LEU A 120 -8.10 0.22 6.88
N VAL A 121 -7.21 0.76 7.72
CA VAL A 121 -7.24 0.54 9.18
C VAL A 121 -8.53 1.07 9.84
N PRO A 122 -8.95 2.34 9.64
CA PRO A 122 -10.21 2.84 10.20
C PRO A 122 -11.43 2.15 9.58
N LEU A 123 -11.38 1.77 8.30
CA LEU A 123 -12.45 1.02 7.67
C LEU A 123 -12.64 -0.35 8.34
N ALA A 124 -11.56 -1.06 8.65
CA ALA A 124 -11.62 -2.34 9.36
C ALA A 124 -12.29 -2.20 10.74
N ALA A 125 -11.97 -1.11 11.43
CA ALA A 125 -12.58 -0.77 12.71
C ALA A 125 -14.09 -0.49 12.57
N LYS A 126 -14.47 0.33 11.57
CA LYS A 126 -15.88 0.69 11.31
C LYS A 126 -16.75 -0.48 10.86
N LEU A 127 -16.16 -1.49 10.20
CA LEU A 127 -16.87 -2.67 9.72
C LEU A 127 -16.93 -3.82 10.75
N SER A 128 -16.21 -3.71 11.87
CA SER A 128 -16.21 -4.72 12.94
C SER A 128 -17.26 -4.41 13.99
N SER A 129 -17.86 -5.43 14.60
CA SER A 129 -18.65 -5.24 15.83
C SER A 129 -17.78 -4.70 16.97
N GLN A 130 -18.40 -3.94 17.88
CA GLN A 130 -17.73 -3.32 19.04
C GLN A 130 -16.96 -4.36 19.89
N ALA A 131 -17.48 -5.59 19.98
CA ALA A 131 -16.83 -6.68 20.72
C ALA A 131 -15.55 -7.23 20.05
N ARG A 132 -15.42 -7.12 18.72
CA ARG A 132 -14.29 -7.67 17.94
C ARG A 132 -13.37 -6.60 17.36
N GLN A 133 -13.75 -5.33 17.45
CA GLN A 133 -13.02 -4.20 16.89
C GLN A 133 -11.53 -4.19 17.30
N GLY A 134 -11.22 -4.38 18.58
CA GLY A 134 -9.84 -4.44 19.06
C GLY A 134 -9.02 -5.56 18.43
N ARG A 135 -9.62 -6.76 18.28
CA ARG A 135 -8.98 -7.91 17.62
C ARG A 135 -8.75 -7.66 16.14
N THR A 136 -9.73 -7.06 15.45
CA THR A 136 -9.61 -6.69 14.03
C THR A 136 -8.48 -5.69 13.82
N ILE A 137 -8.46 -4.60 14.59
CA ILE A 137 -7.40 -3.58 14.49
C ILE A 137 -6.05 -4.21 14.79
N GLY A 138 -5.95 -5.02 15.86
CA GLY A 138 -4.72 -5.74 16.20
C GLY A 138 -4.23 -6.63 15.06
N LEU A 139 -5.11 -7.34 14.35
CA LEU A 139 -4.71 -8.19 13.22
C LEU A 139 -4.22 -7.36 12.03
N VAL A 140 -4.92 -6.27 11.70
CA VAL A 140 -4.53 -5.39 10.58
C VAL A 140 -3.19 -4.70 10.87
N MET A 141 -3.00 -4.21 12.10
CA MET A 141 -1.72 -3.63 12.54
C MET A 141 -0.61 -4.67 12.55
N SER A 142 -0.91 -5.91 12.95
CA SER A 142 0.06 -7.01 12.87
C SER A 142 0.52 -7.22 11.43
N GLY A 143 -0.40 -7.27 10.46
CA GLY A 143 -0.08 -7.36 9.03
C GLY A 143 0.78 -6.20 8.52
N LEU A 144 0.47 -4.97 8.95
CA LEU A 144 1.29 -3.78 8.66
C LEU A 144 2.72 -3.94 9.20
N LEU A 145 2.87 -4.25 10.48
CA LEU A 145 4.17 -4.41 11.12
C LEU A 145 4.98 -5.55 10.51
N THR A 146 4.32 -6.68 10.23
CA THR A 146 4.94 -7.80 9.51
C THR A 146 5.42 -7.37 8.12
N GLY A 147 4.62 -6.59 7.38
CA GLY A 147 5.03 -6.04 6.09
C GLY A 147 6.27 -5.16 6.18
N ILE A 148 6.32 -4.24 7.16
CA ILE A 148 7.49 -3.37 7.40
C ILE A 148 8.74 -4.21 7.73
N MET A 149 8.59 -5.19 8.62
CA MET A 149 9.70 -6.06 9.04
C MET A 149 10.23 -6.93 7.90
N LEU A 150 9.33 -7.50 7.09
CA LEU A 150 9.70 -8.37 5.97
C LEU A 150 10.18 -7.60 4.73
N ALA A 151 9.90 -6.30 4.64
CA ALA A 151 10.21 -5.52 3.45
C ALA A 151 11.70 -5.58 3.09
N ARG A 152 12.57 -5.38 4.08
CA ARG A 152 14.03 -5.38 3.90
C ARG A 152 14.56 -6.78 3.53
N PRO A 153 14.32 -7.85 4.32
CA PRO A 153 14.81 -9.18 3.98
C PRO A 153 14.36 -9.67 2.60
N ILE A 154 13.07 -9.49 2.26
CA ILE A 154 12.54 -9.93 0.96
C ILE A 154 13.19 -9.13 -0.17
N ALA A 155 13.29 -7.80 -0.03
CA ALA A 155 13.91 -6.97 -1.05
C ALA A 155 15.37 -7.35 -1.30
N SER A 156 16.17 -7.49 -0.23
CA SER A 156 17.57 -7.89 -0.36
C SER A 156 17.72 -9.30 -0.94
N PHE A 157 16.90 -10.26 -0.52
CA PHE A 157 16.96 -11.63 -1.01
C PHE A 157 16.59 -11.72 -2.49
N VAL A 158 15.47 -11.12 -2.90
CA VAL A 158 15.02 -11.12 -4.30
C VAL A 158 16.00 -10.35 -5.19
N ALA A 159 16.51 -9.21 -4.73
CA ALA A 159 17.50 -8.44 -5.47
C ALA A 159 18.82 -9.20 -5.64
N GLY A 160 19.24 -9.99 -4.64
CA GLY A 160 20.43 -10.83 -4.74
C GLY A 160 20.32 -11.96 -5.77
N LEU A 161 19.11 -12.48 -6.03
CA LEU A 161 18.88 -13.58 -6.97
C LEU A 161 18.57 -13.12 -8.40
N ALA A 162 17.72 -12.10 -8.54
CA ALA A 162 17.14 -11.70 -9.83
C ALA A 162 17.25 -10.19 -10.10
N GLY A 163 17.97 -9.46 -9.26
CA GLY A 163 18.15 -8.01 -9.36
C GLY A 163 17.00 -7.20 -8.78
N TRP A 164 17.24 -5.90 -8.57
CA TRP A 164 16.28 -5.00 -7.93
C TRP A 164 14.96 -4.86 -8.72
N ARG A 165 15.00 -4.95 -10.06
CA ARG A 165 13.82 -4.82 -10.93
C ARG A 165 12.82 -5.96 -10.70
N ALA A 166 13.31 -7.18 -10.49
CA ALA A 166 12.48 -8.34 -10.20
C ALA A 166 11.67 -8.15 -8.91
N MET A 167 12.25 -7.47 -7.91
CA MET A 167 11.54 -7.16 -6.66
C MET A 167 10.33 -6.26 -6.89
N PHE A 168 10.45 -5.25 -7.76
CA PHE A 168 9.32 -4.37 -8.08
C PHE A 168 8.27 -5.04 -8.97
N PHE A 169 8.65 -5.96 -9.86
CA PHE A 169 7.68 -6.81 -10.57
C PHE A 169 6.92 -7.74 -9.62
N LEU A 170 7.62 -8.36 -8.66
CA LEU A 170 7.01 -9.21 -7.64
C LEU A 170 6.04 -8.41 -6.76
N SER A 171 6.48 -7.24 -6.27
CA SER A 171 5.63 -6.32 -5.52
C SER A 171 4.39 -5.90 -6.31
N ALA A 172 4.54 -5.54 -7.58
CA ALA A 172 3.42 -5.19 -8.45
C ALA A 172 2.42 -6.36 -8.58
N GLY A 173 2.92 -7.59 -8.77
CA GLY A 173 2.10 -8.79 -8.82
C GLY A 173 1.33 -9.06 -7.52
N ILE A 174 2.01 -9.01 -6.37
CA ILE A 174 1.38 -9.20 -5.05
C ILE A 174 0.33 -8.12 -4.80
N THR A 175 0.68 -6.86 -5.06
CA THR A 175 -0.23 -5.72 -4.86
C THR A 175 -1.44 -5.80 -5.78
N ALA A 176 -1.26 -6.25 -7.04
CA ALA A 176 -2.37 -6.46 -7.97
C ALA A 176 -3.29 -7.59 -7.52
N LEU A 177 -2.74 -8.73 -7.09
CA LEU A 177 -3.51 -9.85 -6.55
C LEU A 177 -4.36 -9.43 -5.34
N VAL A 178 -3.76 -8.68 -4.42
CA VAL A 178 -4.47 -8.11 -3.27
C VAL A 178 -5.54 -7.12 -3.73
N GLY A 179 -5.24 -6.25 -4.70
CA GLY A 179 -6.21 -5.31 -5.27
C GLY A 179 -7.43 -6.00 -5.88
N VAL A 180 -7.22 -7.10 -6.61
CA VAL A 180 -8.31 -7.93 -7.16
C VAL A 180 -9.11 -8.57 -6.04
N ALA A 181 -8.46 -9.13 -5.02
CA ALA A 181 -9.16 -9.70 -3.88
C ALA A 181 -9.99 -8.66 -3.10
N LEU A 182 -9.45 -7.44 -2.91
CA LEU A 182 -10.17 -6.32 -2.31
C LEU A 182 -11.35 -5.88 -3.18
N LEU A 183 -11.21 -5.89 -4.51
CA LEU A 183 -12.30 -5.55 -5.43
C LEU A 183 -13.49 -6.50 -5.24
N THR A 184 -13.23 -7.80 -5.11
CA THR A 184 -14.25 -8.84 -4.99
C THR A 184 -14.83 -8.97 -3.59
N MET A 185 -14.02 -8.78 -2.54
CA MET A 185 -14.42 -9.10 -1.15
C MET A 185 -14.83 -7.89 -0.32
N LEU A 186 -14.42 -6.67 -0.68
CA LEU A 186 -14.79 -5.48 0.10
C LEU A 186 -16.23 -5.06 -0.27
N PRO A 187 -17.17 -4.98 0.69
CA PRO A 187 -18.51 -4.48 0.40
C PRO A 187 -18.45 -3.00 -0.01
N ALA A 188 -19.14 -2.64 -1.10
CA ALA A 188 -19.30 -1.25 -1.49
C ALA A 188 -20.17 -0.55 -0.44
N ARG A 189 -19.67 0.51 0.19
CA ARG A 189 -20.41 1.27 1.21
C ARG A 189 -20.38 2.73 0.81
N ARG A 190 -21.54 3.25 0.44
CA ARG A 190 -21.73 4.68 0.16
C ARG A 190 -21.64 5.45 1.48
N PRO A 191 -20.98 6.63 1.53
CA PRO A 191 -21.07 7.50 2.69
C PRO A 191 -22.54 7.91 2.88
N ASP A 192 -23.08 7.76 4.09
CA ASP A 192 -24.34 8.39 4.45
C ASP A 192 -24.11 9.90 4.50
N SER A 193 -24.39 10.58 3.38
CA SER A 193 -24.43 12.03 3.32
C SER A 193 -25.68 12.51 4.07
N THR A 194 -25.61 12.59 5.39
CA THR A 194 -26.57 13.38 6.16
C THR A 194 -26.18 14.85 6.02
N LEU A 195 -26.74 15.49 4.99
CA LEU A 195 -27.01 16.93 4.99
C LEU A 195 -28.42 17.16 5.52
#